data_AF-J2K4R1-F1
#
_entry.id   AF-J2K4R1-F1
#
_cell.length_a   1.000
_cell.length_b   1.000
_cell.length_c   1.000
_cell.angle_alpha   90.00
_cell.angle_beta   90.00
_cell.angle_gamma   90.00
#
_symmetry.space_group_name_H-M   'P 1'
#
loop_
_entity.id
_entity.type
_entity.pdbx_description
1 polymer ?
#
loop_
_entity_poly.entity_id
_entity_poly.type
_entity_poly.pdbx_seq_one_letter_code
_entity_poly.pdbx_strand_id
1 'polypeptide(L)'
;MATYESLITIKGSVGDLVFYNLNGKNVVRKKSGFNKNAFKKSPSYEKVRQNSSEFGHCSKTGKLIRQVLSAYIKESEDPLLYQKFAKLMTEIKDLDIVSEKGKRTVKNGIATERGNLLLKQFQFGKKPNLENEAAVSLALWDNTLHLGKNDQGDEIIITSIKIDFEQYVTENFEEKFFLQQQTDITFQKHFTDDDLVLYFAAVKSNGKILKMGFV
;
A
#
# COMPACT_ATOMS: atom_id res chain seq x y z
N MET A 1 -34.46 -11.95 -16.74
CA MET A 1 -34.24 -13.36 -17.14
C MET A 1 -35.58 -13.87 -17.64
N ALA A 2 -35.60 -14.71 -18.66
CA ALA A 2 -36.82 -15.32 -19.20
C ALA A 2 -36.62 -16.84 -19.33
N THR A 3 -37.71 -17.60 -19.30
CA THR A 3 -37.72 -19.02 -19.69
C THR A 3 -37.93 -19.13 -21.20
N TYR A 4 -37.42 -20.19 -21.82
CA TYR A 4 -37.66 -20.44 -23.25
C TYR A 4 -37.99 -21.92 -23.49
N GLU A 5 -38.87 -22.16 -24.46
CA GLU A 5 -39.23 -23.49 -24.94
C GLU A 5 -38.83 -23.61 -26.42
N SER A 6 -38.22 -24.73 -26.79
CA SER A 6 -37.76 -24.98 -28.15
C SER A 6 -37.67 -26.48 -28.42
N LEU A 7 -37.88 -26.87 -29.67
CA LEU A 7 -37.70 -28.25 -30.15
C LEU A 7 -36.23 -28.71 -30.07
N ILE A 8 -35.28 -27.77 -30.02
CA ILE A 8 -33.86 -28.05 -29.87
C ILE A 8 -33.33 -27.42 -28.58
N THR A 9 -32.43 -28.13 -27.89
CA THR A 9 -31.80 -27.61 -26.68
C THR A 9 -30.59 -26.75 -27.06
N ILE A 10 -30.63 -25.46 -26.70
CA ILE A 10 -29.52 -24.53 -26.93
C ILE A 10 -28.81 -24.31 -25.59
N LYS A 11 -27.50 -24.56 -25.54
CA LYS A 11 -26.65 -24.25 -24.38
C LYS A 11 -25.49 -23.38 -24.85
N GLY A 12 -25.20 -22.31 -24.11
CA GLY A 12 -24.13 -21.37 -24.44
C GLY A 12 -24.64 -20.01 -24.93
N SER A 13 -23.79 -19.28 -25.63
CA SER A 13 -24.07 -17.89 -26.04
C SER A 13 -24.46 -17.80 -27.52
N VAL A 14 -25.57 -17.11 -27.82
CA VAL A 14 -25.95 -16.74 -29.20
C VAL A 14 -26.21 -15.22 -29.21
N GLY A 15 -25.37 -14.48 -29.94
CA GLY A 15 -25.40 -13.01 -29.93
C GLY A 15 -25.30 -12.45 -28.51
N ASP A 16 -26.31 -11.64 -28.13
CA ASP A 16 -26.45 -11.02 -26.82
C ASP A 16 -27.18 -11.89 -25.79
N LEU A 17 -27.51 -13.14 -26.11
CA LEU A 17 -28.26 -14.03 -25.22
C LEU A 17 -27.38 -15.19 -24.75
N VAL A 18 -27.58 -15.60 -23.50
CA VAL A 18 -26.95 -16.76 -22.87
C VAL A 18 -28.04 -17.73 -22.46
N PHE A 19 -27.97 -18.95 -22.99
CA PHE A 19 -28.91 -20.04 -22.77
C PHE A 19 -28.29 -21.08 -21.84
N TYR A 20 -28.99 -21.42 -20.77
CA TYR A 20 -28.55 -22.44 -19.81
C TYR A 20 -29.76 -23.09 -19.14
N ASN A 21 -29.55 -24.22 -18.48
CA ASN A 21 -30.57 -24.85 -17.66
C ASN A 21 -30.41 -24.39 -16.21
N LEU A 22 -31.51 -23.95 -15.58
CA LEU A 22 -31.56 -23.57 -14.18
C LEU A 22 -32.72 -24.33 -13.53
N ASN A 23 -32.41 -25.20 -12.57
CA ASN A 23 -33.39 -26.02 -11.84
C ASN A 23 -34.31 -26.83 -12.78
N GLY A 24 -33.74 -27.46 -13.82
CA GLY A 24 -34.50 -28.25 -14.79
C GLY A 24 -35.20 -27.42 -15.87
N LYS A 25 -35.25 -26.08 -15.74
CA LYS A 25 -35.90 -25.19 -16.72
C LYS A 25 -34.89 -24.55 -17.66
N ASN A 26 -35.24 -24.49 -18.93
CA ASN A 26 -34.47 -23.77 -19.94
C ASN A 26 -34.67 -22.26 -19.75
N VAL A 27 -33.58 -21.56 -19.47
CA VAL A 27 -33.57 -20.11 -19.24
C VAL A 27 -32.66 -19.40 -20.22
N VAL A 28 -33.08 -18.19 -20.57
CA VAL A 28 -32.31 -17.24 -21.38
C VAL A 28 -32.15 -15.95 -20.61
N ARG A 29 -30.92 -15.43 -20.59
CA ARG A 29 -30.64 -14.08 -20.13
C ARG A 29 -29.93 -13.30 -21.22
N LYS A 30 -30.11 -11.98 -21.21
CA LYS A 30 -29.17 -11.12 -21.93
C LYS A 30 -27.79 -11.31 -21.28
N LYS A 31 -26.72 -11.34 -22.09
CA LYS A 31 -25.33 -11.29 -21.62
C LYS A 31 -25.22 -10.12 -20.67
N SER A 32 -25.13 -10.44 -19.38
CA SER A 32 -24.74 -9.49 -18.36
C SER A 32 -23.29 -9.79 -18.01
N GLY A 33 -22.51 -8.72 -17.94
CA GLY A 33 -21.06 -8.77 -17.80
C GLY A 33 -20.48 -7.37 -17.93
N PHE A 34 -19.17 -7.27 -17.72
CA PHE A 34 -18.45 -6.01 -17.83
C PHE A 34 -18.47 -5.51 -19.28
N ASN A 35 -19.15 -4.39 -19.53
CA ASN A 35 -19.11 -3.70 -20.82
C ASN A 35 -18.11 -2.54 -20.73
N LYS A 36 -16.97 -2.64 -21.42
CA LYS A 36 -15.90 -1.63 -21.39
C LYS A 36 -16.36 -0.23 -21.81
N ASN A 37 -17.26 -0.14 -22.79
CA ASN A 37 -17.81 1.14 -23.26
C ASN A 37 -18.75 1.75 -22.21
N ALA A 38 -19.63 0.92 -21.63
CA ALA A 38 -20.51 1.34 -20.55
C ALA A 38 -19.72 1.73 -19.30
N PHE A 39 -18.67 0.98 -18.95
CA PHE A 39 -17.77 1.31 -17.85
C PHE A 39 -17.15 2.69 -18.02
N LYS A 40 -16.72 3.06 -19.23
CA LYS A 40 -16.11 4.38 -19.50
C LYS A 40 -17.11 5.53 -19.42
N LYS A 41 -18.35 5.34 -19.90
CA LYS A 41 -19.27 6.47 -20.16
C LYS A 41 -20.54 6.50 -19.30
N SER A 42 -21.00 5.36 -18.81
CA SER A 42 -22.30 5.29 -18.12
C SER A 42 -22.22 5.86 -16.69
N PRO A 43 -23.21 6.67 -16.26
CA PRO A 43 -23.36 7.08 -14.86
C PRO A 43 -23.46 5.89 -13.89
N SER A 44 -24.07 4.78 -14.31
CA SER A 44 -24.23 3.58 -13.47
C SER A 44 -22.89 2.96 -13.01
N TYR A 45 -21.79 3.21 -13.73
CA TYR A 45 -20.45 2.74 -13.38
C TYR A 45 -19.59 3.78 -12.66
N GLU A 46 -20.13 4.95 -12.31
CA GLU A 46 -19.35 6.04 -11.70
C GLU A 46 -18.65 5.61 -10.40
N LYS A 47 -19.38 5.06 -9.44
CA LYS A 47 -18.80 4.57 -8.18
C LYS A 47 -17.75 3.48 -8.41
N VAL A 48 -17.96 2.62 -9.40
CA VAL A 48 -17.02 1.56 -9.77
C VAL A 48 -15.74 2.16 -10.35
N ARG A 49 -15.85 3.17 -11.24
CA ARG A 49 -14.69 3.90 -11.79
C ARG A 49 -13.90 4.61 -10.70
N GLN A 50 -14.58 5.33 -9.81
CA GLN A 50 -13.95 6.02 -8.69
C GLN A 50 -13.15 5.04 -7.83
N ASN A 51 -13.78 3.97 -7.37
CA ASN A 51 -13.11 2.94 -6.58
C ASN A 51 -11.94 2.30 -7.35
N SER A 52 -12.13 1.95 -8.63
CA SER A 52 -11.07 1.31 -9.43
C SER A 52 -9.84 2.22 -9.60
N SER A 53 -10.06 3.52 -9.80
CA SER A 53 -8.99 4.53 -9.88
C SER A 53 -8.18 4.57 -8.59
N GLU A 54 -8.87 4.73 -7.46
CA GLU A 54 -8.28 4.75 -6.12
C GLU A 54 -7.52 3.45 -5.80
N PHE A 55 -8.11 2.28 -6.07
CA PHE A 55 -7.44 0.99 -5.87
C PHE A 55 -6.20 0.83 -6.75
N GLY A 56 -6.25 1.31 -7.99
CA GLY A 56 -5.11 1.32 -8.90
C GLY A 56 -3.96 2.17 -8.34
N HIS A 57 -4.27 3.35 -7.79
CA HIS A 57 -3.30 4.21 -7.11
C HIS A 57 -2.68 3.50 -5.89
N CYS A 58 -3.49 2.97 -4.97
CA CYS A 58 -3.00 2.24 -3.79
C CYS A 58 -2.10 1.05 -4.15
N SER A 59 -2.48 0.30 -5.19
CA SER A 59 -1.72 -0.88 -5.64
C SER A 59 -0.34 -0.51 -6.16
N LYS A 60 -0.23 0.59 -6.93
CA LYS A 60 1.04 1.08 -7.45
C LYS A 60 1.92 1.64 -6.33
N THR A 61 1.39 2.52 -5.48
CA THR A 61 2.12 3.08 -4.33
C THR A 61 2.62 1.98 -3.40
N GLY A 62 1.75 1.03 -3.05
CA GLY A 62 2.11 -0.11 -2.21
C GLY A 62 3.14 -1.04 -2.87
N LYS A 63 3.20 -1.11 -4.20
CA LYS A 63 4.25 -1.83 -4.92
C LYS A 63 5.60 -1.11 -4.79
N LEU A 64 5.63 0.20 -5.01
CA LEU A 64 6.85 1.00 -4.93
C LEU A 64 7.55 0.86 -3.58
N ILE A 65 6.81 1.07 -2.49
CA ILE A 65 7.36 0.97 -1.13
C ILE A 65 7.90 -0.44 -0.86
N ARG A 66 7.14 -1.49 -1.24
CA ARG A 66 7.60 -2.88 -1.03
C ARG A 66 8.79 -3.26 -1.90
N GLN A 67 9.00 -2.62 -3.04
CA GLN A 67 10.19 -2.85 -3.87
C GLN A 67 11.44 -2.31 -3.18
N VAL A 68 11.36 -1.07 -2.65
CA VAL A 68 12.44 -0.49 -1.84
C VAL A 68 12.72 -1.36 -0.62
N LEU A 69 11.68 -1.80 0.09
CA LEU A 69 11.82 -2.58 1.33
C LEU A 69 11.95 -4.10 1.11
N SER A 70 12.22 -4.57 -0.11
CA SER A 70 12.13 -5.98 -0.46
C SER A 70 13.08 -6.89 0.35
N ALA A 71 14.28 -6.40 0.69
CA ALA A 71 15.24 -7.13 1.51
C ALA A 71 14.71 -7.36 2.95
N TYR A 72 14.12 -6.33 3.58
CA TYR A 72 13.56 -6.41 4.92
C TYR A 72 12.29 -7.27 4.96
N ILE A 73 11.43 -7.12 3.95
CA ILE A 73 10.21 -7.92 3.78
C ILE A 73 10.53 -9.41 3.68
N LYS A 74 11.61 -9.78 2.99
CA LYS A 74 12.02 -11.19 2.88
C LYS A 74 12.35 -11.80 4.25
N GLU A 75 12.99 -11.04 5.15
CA GLU A 75 13.29 -11.46 6.52
C GLU A 75 12.06 -11.44 7.46
N SER A 76 10.92 -10.90 7.02
CA SER A 76 9.69 -10.83 7.82
C SER A 76 8.88 -12.14 7.80
N GLU A 77 9.14 -13.01 6.82
CA GLU A 77 8.52 -14.34 6.65
C GLU A 77 6.98 -14.35 6.69
N ASP A 78 6.34 -13.27 6.22
CA ASP A 78 4.87 -13.15 6.22
C ASP A 78 4.30 -13.39 4.81
N PRO A 79 3.68 -14.55 4.55
CA PRO A 79 3.12 -14.88 3.23
C PRO A 79 1.93 -13.98 2.84
N LEU A 80 1.31 -13.27 3.80
CA LEU A 80 0.18 -12.39 3.58
C LEU A 80 0.56 -10.90 3.58
N LEU A 81 1.85 -10.57 3.69
CA LEU A 81 2.31 -9.19 3.81
C LEU A 81 1.81 -8.31 2.66
N TYR A 82 1.81 -8.83 1.43
CA TYR A 82 1.28 -8.12 0.28
C TYR A 82 -0.17 -7.67 0.48
N GLN A 83 -1.03 -8.57 0.97
CA GLN A 83 -2.45 -8.31 1.16
C GLN A 83 -2.67 -7.32 2.30
N LYS A 84 -1.93 -7.47 3.41
CA LYS A 84 -1.98 -6.56 4.55
C LYS A 84 -1.51 -5.16 4.16
N PHE A 85 -0.43 -5.05 3.38
CA PHE A 85 0.08 -3.75 2.94
C PHE A 85 -0.85 -3.08 1.92
N ALA A 86 -1.47 -3.85 1.01
CA ALA A 86 -2.50 -3.32 0.11
C ALA A 86 -3.73 -2.79 0.88
N LYS A 87 -4.14 -3.48 1.94
CA LYS A 87 -5.19 -3.01 2.86
C LYS A 87 -4.78 -1.70 3.53
N LEU A 88 -3.58 -1.63 4.09
CA LEU A 88 -3.04 -0.41 4.69
C LEU A 88 -3.07 0.79 3.73
N MET A 89 -2.60 0.63 2.49
CA MET A 89 -2.63 1.71 1.50
C MET A 89 -4.06 2.20 1.22
N THR A 90 -5.03 1.27 1.22
CA THR A 90 -6.44 1.62 1.04
C THR A 90 -6.98 2.40 2.23
N GLU A 91 -6.69 1.95 3.45
CA GLU A 91 -7.08 2.63 4.70
C GLU A 91 -6.49 4.03 4.80
N ILE A 92 -5.20 4.18 4.49
CA ILE A 92 -4.52 5.47 4.46
C ILE A 92 -5.14 6.39 3.40
N LYS A 93 -5.35 5.91 2.17
CA LYS A 93 -6.00 6.70 1.11
C LYS A 93 -7.44 7.08 1.46
N ASP A 94 -8.14 6.30 2.28
CA ASP A 94 -9.46 6.69 2.77
C ASP A 94 -9.44 7.92 3.70
N LEU A 95 -8.27 8.27 4.26
CA LEU A 95 -8.06 9.46 5.09
C LEU A 95 -7.75 10.73 4.29
N ASP A 96 -7.64 10.65 2.96
CA ASP A 96 -7.55 11.84 2.11
C ASP A 96 -8.88 12.61 2.12
N ILE A 97 -8.88 13.70 2.90
CA ILE A 97 -10.01 14.64 3.02
C ILE A 97 -9.94 15.81 2.03
N VAL A 98 -8.86 15.91 1.25
CA VAL A 98 -8.60 17.02 0.32
C VAL A 98 -9.17 16.69 -1.05
N SER A 99 -9.00 15.44 -1.51
CA SER A 99 -9.43 15.01 -2.84
C SER A 99 -10.87 14.51 -2.86
N GLU A 100 -11.56 14.75 -3.98
CA GLU A 100 -12.86 14.12 -4.27
C GLU A 100 -12.74 12.59 -4.38
N LYS A 101 -13.86 11.89 -4.13
CA LYS A 101 -13.95 10.44 -4.32
C LYS A 101 -13.63 10.06 -5.78
N GLY A 102 -12.77 9.07 -5.94
CA GLY A 102 -12.17 8.64 -7.21
C GLY A 102 -10.82 9.25 -7.51
N LYS A 103 -10.44 10.30 -6.78
CA LYS A 103 -9.16 11.01 -6.91
C LYS A 103 -8.34 10.99 -5.62
N ARG A 104 -8.83 10.35 -4.55
CA ARG A 104 -8.13 10.25 -3.28
C ARG A 104 -6.79 9.54 -3.42
N THR A 105 -5.78 10.04 -2.71
CA THR A 105 -4.39 9.60 -2.83
C THR A 105 -3.84 9.11 -1.50
N VAL A 106 -2.85 8.21 -1.58
CA VAL A 106 -2.06 7.80 -0.41
C VAL A 106 -1.24 8.99 0.11
N LYS A 107 -0.73 9.86 -0.78
CA LYS A 107 0.06 11.07 -0.41
C LYS A 107 -0.68 11.93 0.61
N ASN A 108 -1.91 12.35 0.28
CA ASN A 108 -2.71 13.19 1.18
C ASN A 108 -3.15 12.42 2.42
N GLY A 109 -3.42 11.11 2.29
CA GLY A 109 -3.74 10.24 3.42
C GLY A 109 -2.61 10.18 4.45
N ILE A 110 -1.37 9.93 4.03
CA ILE A 110 -0.18 9.86 4.90
C ILE A 110 0.11 11.22 5.55
N ALA A 111 -0.17 12.34 4.87
CA ALA A 111 0.01 13.67 5.43
C ALA A 111 -0.91 13.97 6.63
N THR A 112 -1.96 13.16 6.84
CA THR A 112 -2.79 13.24 8.06
C THR A 112 -2.10 12.54 9.24
N GLU A 113 -2.31 13.05 10.45
CA GLU A 113 -1.80 12.43 11.69
C GLU A 113 -2.19 10.95 11.79
N ARG A 114 -3.46 10.63 11.51
CA ARG A 114 -3.97 9.25 11.55
C ARG A 114 -3.34 8.38 10.46
N GLY A 115 -3.11 8.91 9.26
CA GLY A 115 -2.50 8.14 8.17
C GLY A 115 -1.03 7.85 8.42
N ASN A 116 -0.29 8.83 8.94
CA ASN A 116 1.08 8.64 9.42
C ASN A 116 1.13 7.57 10.53
N LEU A 117 0.23 7.65 11.52
CA LEU A 117 0.15 6.68 12.60
C LEU A 117 -0.14 5.26 12.09
N LEU A 118 -1.09 5.09 11.16
CA LEU A 118 -1.37 3.78 10.55
C LEU A 118 -0.13 3.19 9.87
N LEU A 119 0.66 4.04 9.19
CA LEU A 119 1.90 3.61 8.55
C LEU A 119 2.93 3.17 9.59
N LYS A 120 3.18 3.97 10.64
CA LYS A 120 4.10 3.63 11.74
C LYS A 120 3.70 2.37 12.50
N GLN A 121 2.40 2.13 12.66
CA GLN A 121 1.86 0.95 13.36
C GLN A 121 1.83 -0.32 12.48
N PHE A 122 2.13 -0.21 11.18
CA PHE A 122 2.16 -1.38 10.33
C PHE A 122 3.30 -2.31 10.74
N GLN A 123 2.95 -3.54 11.12
CA GLN A 123 3.92 -4.55 11.53
C GLN A 123 4.32 -5.44 10.36
N PHE A 124 5.62 -5.59 10.14
CA PHE A 124 6.15 -6.45 9.11
C PHE A 124 6.31 -7.89 9.62
N GLY A 125 5.30 -8.72 9.33
CA GLY A 125 5.24 -10.10 9.79
C GLY A 125 5.21 -10.19 11.31
N LYS A 126 6.16 -10.92 11.90
CA LYS A 126 6.30 -11.03 13.36
C LYS A 126 7.42 -10.13 13.93
N LYS A 127 8.08 -9.33 13.09
CA LYS A 127 9.10 -8.40 13.58
C LYS A 127 8.40 -7.28 14.36
N PRO A 128 8.74 -7.03 15.62
CA PRO A 128 8.20 -5.88 16.34
C PRO A 128 8.60 -4.58 15.64
N ASN A 129 7.75 -3.57 15.75
CA ASN A 129 8.11 -2.22 15.34
C ASN A 129 9.12 -1.63 16.33
N LEU A 130 9.74 -0.52 15.93
CA LEU A 130 10.43 0.34 16.87
C LEU A 130 9.41 0.92 17.87
N GLU A 131 9.88 1.40 19.02
CA GLU A 131 8.97 1.96 20.03
C GLU A 131 8.23 3.18 19.48
N ASN A 132 7.06 3.49 20.01
CA ASN A 132 6.24 4.62 19.52
C ASN A 132 6.96 5.98 19.65
N GLU A 133 7.96 6.05 20.53
CA GLU A 133 8.83 7.21 20.73
C GLU A 133 9.83 7.39 19.58
N ALA A 134 10.05 6.35 18.77
CA ALA A 134 10.94 6.42 17.63
C ALA A 134 10.40 7.37 16.57
N ALA A 135 11.16 8.43 16.28
CA ALA A 135 10.75 9.50 15.40
C ALA A 135 11.94 10.19 14.76
N VAL A 136 11.76 10.66 13.52
CA VAL A 136 12.74 11.50 12.84
C VAL A 136 12.47 12.97 13.09
N SER A 137 13.47 13.67 13.60
CA SER A 137 13.52 15.14 13.64
C SER A 137 14.30 15.64 12.42
N LEU A 138 13.69 16.57 11.68
CA LEU A 138 14.30 17.18 10.50
C LEU A 138 15.07 18.44 10.91
N ALA A 139 16.32 18.56 10.47
CA ALA A 139 17.10 19.80 10.62
C ALA A 139 17.57 20.36 9.26
N LEU A 140 18.38 21.41 9.31
CA LEU A 140 18.87 22.10 8.11
C LEU A 140 19.89 21.27 7.32
N TRP A 141 20.74 20.52 8.01
CA TRP A 141 21.89 19.83 7.42
C TRP A 141 21.75 18.31 7.53
N ASP A 142 21.34 17.85 8.69
CA ASP A 142 21.23 16.47 9.07
C ASP A 142 19.89 16.20 9.75
N ASN A 143 19.41 14.96 9.61
CA ASN A 143 18.23 14.50 10.32
C ASN A 143 18.68 13.64 11.51
N THR A 144 17.85 13.57 12.53
CA THR A 144 18.13 12.73 13.70
C THR A 144 16.99 11.75 13.89
N LEU A 145 17.30 10.45 13.90
CA LEU A 145 16.39 9.42 14.36
C LEU A 145 16.56 9.27 15.87
N HIS A 146 15.50 9.61 16.59
CA HIS A 146 15.36 9.31 18.01
C HIS A 146 14.82 7.89 18.14
N LEU A 147 15.43 7.08 19.00
CA LEU A 147 15.09 5.69 19.27
C LEU A 147 14.53 5.53 20.68
N GLY A 148 13.62 4.57 20.83
CA GLY A 148 13.18 4.15 22.15
C GLY A 148 14.29 3.45 22.93
N LYS A 149 14.20 3.47 24.27
CA LYS A 149 15.22 2.86 25.15
C LYS A 149 15.43 1.38 24.86
N ASN A 150 14.38 0.67 24.43
CA ASN A 150 14.45 -0.75 24.13
C ASN A 150 14.75 -1.07 22.66
N ASP A 151 15.01 -0.07 21.81
CA ASP A 151 15.40 -0.27 20.40
C ASP A 151 16.91 -0.55 20.29
N GLN A 152 17.36 -1.60 20.99
CA GLN A 152 18.76 -2.00 21.07
C GLN A 152 19.12 -3.10 20.07
N GLY A 153 20.36 -3.08 19.58
CA GLY A 153 20.93 -4.05 18.64
C GLY A 153 22.41 -3.77 18.41
N ASP A 154 23.01 -4.45 17.43
CA ASP A 154 24.41 -4.21 17.04
C ASP A 154 24.52 -3.09 16.00
N GLU A 155 23.51 -2.98 15.13
CA GLU A 155 23.46 -2.01 14.05
C GLU A 155 22.03 -1.60 13.74
N ILE A 156 21.88 -0.41 13.16
CA ILE A 156 20.63 0.06 12.57
C ILE A 156 20.88 0.42 11.11
N ILE A 157 19.86 0.21 10.29
CA ILE A 157 19.79 0.71 8.93
C ILE A 157 18.61 1.67 8.84
N ILE A 158 18.86 2.87 8.33
CA ILE A 158 17.84 3.90 8.07
C ILE A 158 17.68 4.01 6.56
N THR A 159 16.46 3.82 6.06
CA THR A 159 16.10 3.99 4.66
C THR A 159 15.24 5.25 4.52
N SER A 160 15.74 6.24 3.79
CA SER A 160 14.99 7.44 3.38
C SER A 160 14.34 7.17 2.03
N ILE A 161 13.03 7.36 1.90
CA ILE A 161 12.27 7.01 0.68
C ILE A 161 11.47 8.23 0.20
N LYS A 162 11.80 8.74 -0.98
CA LYS A 162 10.99 9.72 -1.71
C LYS A 162 10.15 9.00 -2.75
N ILE A 163 8.87 9.34 -2.82
CA ILE A 163 7.91 8.77 -3.77
C ILE A 163 7.35 9.86 -4.66
N ASP A 164 7.52 9.72 -5.97
CA ASP A 164 6.75 10.48 -6.94
C ASP A 164 5.43 9.75 -7.21
N PHE A 165 4.34 10.28 -6.66
CA PHE A 165 3.00 9.69 -6.75
C PHE A 165 2.33 9.88 -8.12
N GLU A 166 2.88 10.73 -8.99
CA GLU A 166 2.35 11.00 -10.32
C GLU A 166 3.02 10.09 -11.35
N GLN A 167 4.35 10.02 -11.31
CA GLN A 167 5.16 9.18 -12.19
C GLN A 167 5.28 7.74 -11.71
N TYR A 168 4.95 7.48 -10.45
CA TYR A 168 5.11 6.18 -9.79
C TYR A 168 6.55 5.67 -9.84
N VAL A 169 7.47 6.52 -9.38
CA VAL A 169 8.88 6.18 -9.21
C VAL A 169 9.32 6.48 -7.77
N THR A 170 10.42 5.85 -7.36
CA THR A 170 11.02 6.03 -6.03
C THR A 170 12.49 6.35 -6.15
N GLU A 171 12.93 7.23 -5.27
CA GLU A 171 14.34 7.46 -4.97
C GLU A 171 14.55 7.13 -3.50
N ASN A 172 15.61 6.40 -3.17
CA ASN A 172 15.87 6.00 -1.80
C ASN A 172 17.36 5.95 -1.48
N PHE A 173 17.68 6.24 -0.22
CA PHE A 173 19.03 6.18 0.33
C PHE A 173 19.02 5.30 1.58
N GLU A 174 20.05 4.47 1.74
CA GLU A 174 20.23 3.63 2.93
C GLU A 174 21.53 4.01 3.63
N GLU A 175 21.44 4.25 4.93
CA GLU A 175 22.58 4.52 5.80
C GLU A 175 22.62 3.51 6.93
N LYS A 176 23.83 3.05 7.27
CA LYS A 176 24.06 2.01 8.27
C LYS A 176 24.92 2.55 9.39
N PHE A 177 24.49 2.32 10.63
CA PHE A 177 25.15 2.79 11.84
C PHE A 177 25.32 1.65 12.85
N PHE A 178 26.39 1.69 13.65
CA PHE A 178 26.56 0.79 14.78
C PHE A 178 25.83 1.34 16.01
N LEU A 179 25.01 0.50 16.64
CA LEU A 179 24.25 0.88 17.83
C LEU A 179 25.11 0.65 19.08
N GLN A 180 25.75 1.71 19.58
CA GLN A 180 26.58 1.68 20.80
C GLN A 180 25.79 2.17 22.02
N GLN A 181 24.58 1.64 22.26
CA GLN A 181 23.62 2.14 23.26
C GLN A 181 23.17 3.60 23.03
N GLN A 182 23.38 4.13 21.83
CA GLN A 182 22.93 5.45 21.44
C GLN A 182 21.41 5.46 21.21
N THR A 183 20.74 6.51 21.68
CA THR A 183 19.31 6.73 21.44
C THR A 183 19.06 7.70 20.30
N ASP A 184 20.07 8.49 19.91
CA ASP A 184 19.96 9.46 18.83
C ASP A 184 20.97 9.13 17.75
N ILE A 185 20.50 9.08 16.50
CA ILE A 185 21.32 8.71 15.34
C ILE A 185 21.16 9.79 14.29
N THR A 186 22.24 10.52 14.06
CA THR A 186 22.33 11.55 13.05
C THR A 186 22.64 10.94 11.69
N PHE A 187 21.86 11.29 10.67
CA PHE A 187 21.98 10.78 9.31
C PHE A 187 21.75 11.90 8.29
N GLN A 188 22.21 11.70 7.06
CA GLN A 188 22.19 12.75 6.06
C GLN A 188 20.75 13.11 5.63
N LYS A 189 20.49 14.41 5.47
CA LYS A 189 19.27 14.89 4.81
C LYS A 189 19.41 14.76 3.29
N HIS A 190 18.86 13.68 2.72
CA HIS A 190 18.96 13.39 1.28
C HIS A 190 17.95 14.13 0.40
N PHE A 191 16.85 14.60 0.99
CA PHE A 191 15.72 15.19 0.26
C PHE A 191 15.35 16.57 0.81
N THR A 192 14.59 17.33 0.03
CA THR A 192 14.15 18.68 0.39
C THR A 192 12.94 18.66 1.31
N ASP A 193 12.68 19.77 2.01
CA ASP A 193 11.54 19.85 2.94
C ASP A 193 10.17 19.83 2.26
N ASP A 194 10.11 20.13 0.96
CA ASP A 194 8.89 20.05 0.15
C ASP A 194 8.54 18.61 -0.26
N ASP A 195 9.48 17.67 -0.11
CA ASP A 195 9.29 16.28 -0.48
C ASP A 195 8.55 15.51 0.62
N LEU A 196 7.56 14.70 0.23
CA LEU A 196 7.01 13.69 1.15
C LEU A 196 7.99 12.52 1.25
N VAL A 197 8.79 12.51 2.31
CA VAL A 197 9.76 11.46 2.61
C VAL A 197 9.19 10.49 3.64
N LEU A 198 9.32 9.20 3.38
CA LEU A 198 9.06 8.16 4.36
C LEU A 198 10.40 7.66 4.92
N TYR A 199 10.48 7.52 6.24
CA TYR A 199 11.64 6.94 6.90
C TYR A 199 11.28 5.54 7.40
N PHE A 200 12.15 4.58 7.11
CA PHE A 200 12.05 3.21 7.59
C PHE A 200 13.34 2.85 8.33
N ALA A 201 13.22 2.17 9.46
CA ALA A 201 14.36 1.76 10.25
C ALA A 201 14.33 0.23 10.48
N ALA A 202 15.50 -0.38 10.46
CA ALA A 202 15.69 -1.79 10.80
C ALA A 202 16.85 -1.95 11.78
N VAL A 203 16.55 -2.37 13.00
CA VAL A 203 17.54 -2.72 14.03
C VAL A 203 17.92 -4.17 13.85
N LYS A 204 19.22 -4.44 13.75
CA LYS A 204 19.78 -5.78 13.58
C LYS A 204 20.70 -6.18 14.73
N SER A 205 20.73 -7.47 15.00
CA SER A 205 21.79 -8.09 15.80
C SER A 205 22.21 -9.41 15.17
N ASN A 206 23.53 -9.65 15.15
CA ASN A 206 24.14 -10.82 14.50
C ASN A 206 23.62 -11.02 13.06
N GLY A 207 23.46 -9.92 12.33
CA GLY A 207 22.99 -9.88 10.94
C GLY A 207 21.47 -10.09 10.73
N LYS A 208 20.71 -10.38 11.78
CA LYS A 208 19.25 -10.62 11.70
C LYS A 208 18.46 -9.41 12.18
N ILE A 209 17.34 -9.12 11.51
CA ILE A 209 16.41 -8.07 11.97
C ILE A 209 15.78 -8.46 13.31
N LEU A 210 15.98 -7.62 14.33
CA LEU A 210 15.29 -7.70 15.62
C LEU A 210 13.99 -6.92 15.57
N LYS A 211 14.03 -5.65 15.14
CA LYS A 211 12.89 -4.74 15.02
C LYS A 211 12.95 -4.01 13.69
N MET A 212 11.81 -3.71 13.10
CA MET A 212 11.74 -2.86 11.91
C MET A 212 10.38 -2.21 11.73
N GLY A 213 10.35 -1.02 11.14
CA GLY A 213 9.11 -0.29 10.90
C GLY A 213 9.34 1.11 10.34
N PHE A 214 8.24 1.79 10.02
CA PHE A 214 8.28 3.21 9.68
C PHE A 214 8.41 4.07 10.95
N VAL A 215 9.17 5.16 10.87
CA VAL A 215 9.52 6.08 11.97
C VAL A 215 9.33 7.54 11.59
#